data_AF-A0A6G0Z089-F1
#
_entry.id   AF-A0A6G0Z089-F1
#
_cell.length_a   1.000
_cell.length_b   1.000
_cell.length_c   1.000
_cell.angle_alpha   90.00
_cell.angle_beta   90.00
_cell.angle_gamma   90.00
#
_symmetry.space_group_name_H-M   'P 1'
#
loop_
_entity.id
_entity.type
_entity.pdbx_description
1 polymer ?
#
loop_
_entity_poly.entity_id
_entity_poly.type
_entity_poly.pdbx_seq_one_letter_code
_entity_poly.pdbx_strand_id
1 'polypeptide(L)'
;KEARLKPQNAILALRNQLSEFNTVENSLSLCEQHLSPGVLSIVKSNLICKTRNPHGHIYTNYIKQLALKIYSLGQSMYRFVENILSLPLVITLRSVTSKHELIPLPSTASYVLMKFPENSFTNLTKTYESAKYALVLIVRGINVTNGVYIGLQRPYFTVYGKEIVYLFNPLHLLKSTRVMFFKLNFKITQSYNVDSKIYLRLRPKLIYVHINLGSFEKMRVYLAALVFSQSVATGMNTHLELDKMDRLLDIFNSCKVPNSKSYRRPFKNTSMRIEHLSMMLSFLKKIKVNGTDVTSRMNFTNG
;
A
#
# COMPACT_ATOMS: atom_id res chain seq x y z
N LYS A 1 29.20 65.25 33.88
CA LYS A 1 29.41 64.65 32.54
C LYS A 1 29.90 63.20 32.63
N GLU A 2 30.84 62.86 33.52
CA GLU A 2 31.37 61.48 33.68
C GLU A 2 30.33 60.43 34.14
N ALA A 3 29.36 60.79 34.97
CA ALA A 3 28.35 59.84 35.47
C ALA A 3 27.43 59.25 34.37
N ARG A 4 27.30 59.91 33.21
CA ARG A 4 26.54 59.40 32.04
C ARG A 4 27.40 58.58 31.07
N LEU A 5 28.74 58.75 31.10
CA LEU A 5 29.65 58.03 30.20
C LEU A 5 29.86 56.56 30.62
N LYS A 6 29.96 56.28 31.92
CA LYS A 6 30.14 54.91 32.44
C LYS A 6 29.04 53.92 32.01
N PRO A 7 27.74 54.22 32.16
CA PRO A 7 26.69 53.29 31.72
C PRO A 7 26.63 53.15 30.18
N GLN A 8 26.93 54.21 29.42
CA GLN A 8 26.99 54.14 27.95
C GLN A 8 28.12 53.23 27.47
N ASN A 9 29.29 53.30 28.10
CA ASN A 9 30.42 52.43 27.78
C ASN A 9 30.15 50.96 28.17
N ALA A 10 29.44 50.72 29.28
CA ALA A 10 29.01 49.37 29.67
C ALA A 10 27.99 48.78 28.68
N ILE A 11 27.03 49.58 28.21
CA ILE A 11 26.06 49.17 27.18
C ILE A 11 26.78 48.86 25.86
N LEU A 12 27.79 49.67 25.48
CA LEU A 12 28.57 49.44 24.26
C LEU A 12 29.39 48.14 24.36
N ALA A 13 30.01 47.87 25.52
CA ALA A 13 30.76 46.65 25.79
C ALA A 13 29.87 45.40 25.73
N LEU A 14 28.69 45.44 26.36
CA LEU A 14 27.71 44.35 26.29
C LEU A 14 27.21 44.13 24.86
N ARG A 15 27.01 45.20 24.08
CA ARG A 15 26.60 45.11 22.68
C ARG A 15 27.67 44.45 21.81
N ASN A 16 28.94 44.78 22.05
CA ASN A 16 30.07 44.16 21.35
C ASN A 16 30.20 42.67 21.72
N GLN A 17 30.07 42.32 23.01
CA GLN A 17 30.06 40.93 23.46
C GLN A 17 28.89 40.13 22.86
N LEU A 18 27.68 40.71 22.79
CA LEU A 18 26.54 40.07 22.13
C LEU A 18 26.76 39.90 20.62
N SER A 19 27.44 40.85 19.97
CA SER A 19 27.74 40.73 18.53
C SER A 19 28.75 39.63 18.23
N GLU A 20 29.71 39.39 19.11
CA GLU A 20 30.66 38.26 19.01
C GLU A 20 29.98 36.91 19.30
N PHE A 21 29.00 36.88 20.21
CA PHE A 21 28.21 35.68 20.50
C PHE A 21 27.20 35.32 19.38
N ASN A 22 26.65 36.31 18.67
CA ASN A 22 25.63 36.12 17.63
C ASN A 22 26.22 35.78 16.24
N THR A 23 27.36 35.09 16.20
CA THR A 23 27.95 34.60 14.96
C THR A 23 27.32 33.28 14.53
N VAL A 24 27.30 33.03 13.22
CA VAL A 24 26.75 31.78 12.64
C VAL A 24 27.52 30.57 13.18
N GLU A 25 28.83 30.71 13.35
CA GLU A 25 29.73 29.68 13.86
C GLU A 25 29.40 29.28 15.30
N ASN A 26 29.13 30.25 16.19
CA ASN A 26 28.72 29.96 17.56
C ASN A 26 27.31 29.34 17.64
N SER A 27 26.39 29.76 16.77
CA SER A 27 25.06 29.13 16.69
C SER A 27 25.16 27.67 16.23
N LEU A 28 26.10 27.36 15.33
CA LEU A 28 26.33 26.01 14.83
C LEU A 28 26.97 25.10 15.88
N SER A 29 27.94 25.60 16.65
CA SER A 29 28.58 24.82 17.72
C SER A 29 27.60 24.46 18.85
N LEU A 30 26.67 25.37 19.20
CA LEU A 30 25.58 25.08 20.13
C LEU A 30 24.60 24.05 19.57
N CYS A 31 24.27 24.15 18.27
CA CYS A 31 23.42 23.16 17.60
C CYS A 31 24.06 21.76 17.58
N GLU A 32 25.38 21.66 17.45
CA GLU A 32 26.12 20.39 17.46
C GLU A 32 26.01 19.64 18.79
N GLN A 33 25.91 20.36 19.90
CA GLN A 33 25.81 19.77 21.24
C GLN A 33 24.42 19.20 21.56
N HIS A 34 23.38 19.69 20.89
CA HIS A 34 21.98 19.41 21.27
C HIS A 34 21.13 18.75 20.18
N LEU A 35 21.57 18.78 18.92
CA LEU A 35 20.79 18.23 17.80
C LEU A 35 21.32 16.89 17.32
N SER A 36 20.40 16.03 16.88
CA SER A 36 20.79 14.80 16.19
C SER A 36 21.48 15.12 14.85
N PRO A 37 22.38 14.24 14.35
CA PRO A 37 23.14 14.50 13.12
C PRO A 37 22.27 14.84 11.90
N GLY A 38 21.08 14.24 11.81
CA GLY A 38 20.13 14.48 10.72
C GLY A 38 19.49 15.87 10.77
N VAL A 39 19.12 16.35 11.95
CA VAL A 39 18.54 17.70 12.15
C VAL A 39 19.62 18.75 12.02
N LEU A 40 20.80 18.50 12.59
CA LEU A 40 21.97 19.36 12.46
C LEU A 40 22.34 19.60 10.99
N SER A 41 22.28 18.57 10.15
CA SER A 41 22.55 18.70 8.71
C SER A 41 21.57 19.63 7.99
N ILE A 42 20.30 19.63 8.41
CA ILE A 42 19.27 20.52 7.87
C ILE A 42 19.52 21.96 8.35
N VAL A 43 19.79 22.15 9.64
CA VAL A 43 20.08 23.47 10.21
C VAL A 43 21.34 24.08 9.60
N LYS A 44 22.42 23.31 9.45
CA LYS A 44 23.64 23.72 8.74
C LYS A 44 23.35 24.14 7.31
N SER A 45 22.61 23.31 6.56
CA SER A 45 22.24 23.63 5.18
C SER A 45 21.43 24.93 5.11
N ASN A 46 20.48 25.13 6.02
CA ASN A 46 19.66 26.35 6.09
C ASN A 46 20.48 27.61 6.38
N LEU A 47 21.34 27.56 7.39
CA LEU A 47 22.16 28.72 7.78
C LEU A 47 23.14 29.11 6.68
N ILE A 48 23.76 28.13 6.02
CA ILE A 48 24.67 28.37 4.89
C ILE A 48 23.91 28.90 3.67
N CYS A 49 22.69 28.44 3.41
CA CYS A 49 21.91 28.90 2.27
C CYS A 49 21.32 30.30 2.50
N LYS A 50 20.91 30.65 3.71
CA LYS A 50 20.37 31.99 4.02
C LYS A 50 21.41 33.11 3.94
N THR A 51 22.68 32.80 4.13
CA THR A 51 23.79 33.78 4.06
C THR A 51 24.33 34.00 2.65
N ARG A 52 23.89 33.20 1.67
CA ARG A 52 24.39 33.23 0.29
C ARG A 52 23.29 33.58 -0.70
N ASN A 53 23.69 34.12 -1.85
CA ASN A 53 22.76 34.38 -2.94
C ASN A 53 22.06 33.08 -3.40
N PRO A 54 20.76 33.14 -3.76
CA PRO A 54 19.96 31.97 -4.15
C PRO A 54 20.48 31.27 -5.41
N HIS A 55 21.25 31.97 -6.25
CA HIS A 55 21.90 31.43 -7.42
C HIS A 55 23.29 30.89 -7.05
N GLY A 56 23.41 29.56 -6.95
CA GLY A 56 24.69 28.88 -6.70
C GLY A 56 24.73 27.94 -5.49
N HIS A 57 23.60 27.64 -4.85
CA HIS A 57 23.60 26.70 -3.72
C HIS A 57 24.02 25.28 -4.13
N ILE A 58 25.08 24.78 -3.49
CA ILE A 58 25.52 23.40 -3.62
C ILE A 58 24.89 22.59 -2.51
N TYR A 59 23.85 21.82 -2.86
CA TYR A 59 23.17 20.94 -1.92
C TYR A 59 23.89 19.60 -1.79
N THR A 60 24.03 19.13 -0.54
CA THR A 60 24.53 17.78 -0.25
C THR A 60 23.54 16.71 -0.74
N ASN A 61 24.04 15.49 -0.98
CA ASN A 61 23.18 14.38 -1.40
C ASN A 61 22.11 14.04 -0.37
N TYR A 62 22.40 14.21 0.93
CA TYR A 62 21.44 14.02 2.00
C TYR A 62 20.23 14.97 1.87
N ILE A 63 20.49 16.28 1.65
CA ILE A 63 19.42 17.26 1.47
C ILE A 63 18.64 17.01 0.18
N LYS A 64 19.31 16.62 -0.90
CA LYS A 64 18.64 16.21 -2.15
C LYS A 64 17.71 15.00 -1.95
N GLN A 65 18.13 14.00 -1.20
CA GLN A 65 17.30 12.83 -0.87
C GLN A 65 16.12 13.18 0.03
N LEU A 66 16.33 14.02 1.05
CA LEU A 66 15.27 14.53 1.91
C LEU A 66 14.23 15.32 1.09
N ALA A 67 14.70 16.21 0.22
CA ALA A 67 13.87 16.99 -0.67
C ALA A 67 13.06 16.11 -1.63
N LEU A 68 13.68 15.07 -2.22
CA LEU A 68 12.97 14.07 -3.04
C LEU A 68 11.89 13.32 -2.25
N LYS A 69 12.16 12.94 -1.00
CA LYS A 69 11.16 12.30 -0.13
C LYS A 69 9.97 13.22 0.12
N ILE A 70 10.22 14.48 0.48
CA ILE A 70 9.14 15.47 0.69
C ILE A 70 8.35 15.69 -0.61
N TYR A 71 9.05 15.84 -1.74
CA TYR A 71 8.42 15.99 -3.06
C TYR A 71 7.55 14.79 -3.42
N SER A 72 7.99 13.56 -3.10
CA SER A 72 7.23 12.33 -3.34
C SER A 72 5.95 12.20 -2.51
N LEU A 73 5.89 12.87 -1.35
CA LEU A 73 4.68 12.94 -0.52
C LEU A 73 3.66 13.94 -1.08
N GLY A 74 4.12 14.95 -1.82
CA GLY A 74 3.24 15.87 -2.54
C GLY A 74 3.94 17.16 -2.97
N GLN A 75 3.71 17.58 -4.21
CA GLN A 75 4.34 18.78 -4.79
C GLN A 75 3.89 20.07 -4.09
N SER A 76 2.63 20.17 -3.66
CA SER A 76 2.13 21.35 -2.94
C SER A 76 2.80 21.51 -1.58
N MET A 77 2.96 20.40 -0.85
CA MET A 77 3.70 20.36 0.41
C MET A 77 5.16 20.74 0.21
N TYR A 78 5.77 20.26 -0.87
CA TYR A 78 7.14 20.61 -1.21
C TYR A 78 7.34 22.11 -1.37
N ARG A 79 6.53 22.76 -2.22
CA ARG A 79 6.61 24.21 -2.48
C ARG A 79 6.40 25.05 -1.21
N PHE A 80 5.54 24.59 -0.31
CA PHE A 80 5.33 25.24 0.98
C PHE A 80 6.60 25.19 1.85
N VAL A 81 7.24 24.04 1.94
CA VAL A 81 8.40 23.82 2.82
C VAL A 81 9.72 24.32 2.18
N GLU A 82 9.77 24.42 0.86
CA GLU A 82 10.95 24.78 0.07
C GLU A 82 11.59 26.08 0.54
N ASN A 83 10.79 27.14 0.72
CA ASN A 83 11.29 28.44 1.17
C ASN A 83 11.68 28.42 2.66
N ILE A 84 10.99 27.63 3.48
CA ILE A 84 11.21 27.57 4.93
C ILE A 84 12.53 26.88 5.25
N LEU A 85 12.82 25.79 4.54
CA LEU A 85 14.00 24.95 4.73
C LEU A 85 15.04 25.11 3.61
N SER A 86 14.96 26.21 2.85
CA SER A 86 15.89 26.55 1.76
C SER A 86 16.21 25.35 0.85
N LEU A 87 15.21 24.51 0.55
CA LEU A 87 15.41 23.25 -0.17
C LEU A 87 15.76 23.47 -1.65
N PRO A 88 16.32 22.46 -2.34
CA PRO A 88 16.62 22.57 -3.76
C PRO A 88 15.39 22.92 -4.59
N LEU A 89 15.57 23.68 -5.67
CA LEU A 89 14.49 23.89 -6.62
C LEU A 89 14.03 22.57 -7.27
N VAL A 90 12.78 22.51 -7.72
CA VAL A 90 12.23 21.35 -8.45
C VAL A 90 13.08 20.99 -9.67
N ILE A 91 13.69 21.98 -10.33
CA ILE A 91 14.61 21.78 -11.45
C ILE A 91 15.83 20.96 -11.02
N THR A 92 16.40 21.28 -9.84
CA THR A 92 17.51 20.53 -9.26
C THR A 92 17.10 19.10 -8.93
N LEU A 93 15.90 18.89 -8.40
CA LEU A 93 15.38 17.55 -8.14
C LEU A 93 15.21 16.74 -9.44
N ARG A 94 14.68 17.36 -10.50
CA ARG A 94 14.54 16.73 -11.82
C ARG A 94 15.89 16.28 -12.37
N SER A 95 16.93 17.10 -12.22
CA SER A 95 18.30 16.75 -12.62
C SER A 95 18.87 15.58 -11.80
N VAL A 96 18.50 15.44 -10.53
CA VAL A 96 18.90 14.29 -9.71
C VAL A 96 18.15 13.02 -10.13
N THR A 97 16.85 13.12 -10.40
CA THR A 97 16.04 11.97 -10.85
C THR A 97 16.35 11.54 -12.27
N SER A 98 16.72 12.47 -13.16
CA SER A 98 17.06 12.15 -14.56
C SER A 98 18.33 11.30 -14.68
N LYS A 99 19.14 11.20 -13.62
CA LYS A 99 20.27 10.27 -13.55
C LYS A 99 19.83 8.80 -13.37
N HIS A 100 18.57 8.58 -13.00
CA HIS A 100 18.01 7.26 -12.74
C HIS A 100 16.93 6.98 -13.79
N GLU A 101 17.32 6.34 -14.89
CA GLU A 101 16.36 5.91 -15.91
C GLU A 101 15.74 4.56 -15.55
N LEU A 102 14.41 4.49 -15.65
CA LEU A 102 13.68 3.23 -15.64
C LEU A 102 13.63 2.70 -17.07
N ILE A 103 14.44 1.70 -17.37
CA ILE A 103 14.51 1.09 -18.70
C ILE A 103 13.40 0.01 -18.80
N PRO A 104 12.42 0.14 -19.72
CA PRO A 104 11.46 -0.93 -19.98
C PRO A 104 12.18 -2.16 -20.54
N LEU A 105 11.78 -3.35 -20.12
CA LEU A 105 12.52 -4.56 -20.51
C LEU A 105 12.33 -4.97 -21.98
N PRO A 106 13.33 -5.64 -22.57
CA PRO A 106 13.16 -6.34 -23.83
C PRO A 106 12.06 -7.41 -23.68
N SER A 107 11.26 -7.59 -24.73
CA SER A 107 10.13 -8.52 -24.81
C SER A 107 10.46 -9.99 -24.51
N THR A 108 11.75 -10.35 -24.41
CA THR A 108 12.26 -11.70 -24.17
C THR A 108 12.65 -12.00 -22.70
N ALA A 109 12.61 -11.03 -21.78
CA ALA A 109 13.05 -11.24 -20.38
C ALA A 109 11.95 -10.89 -19.35
N SER A 110 11.53 -11.89 -18.57
CA SER A 110 10.36 -11.84 -17.67
C SER A 110 10.57 -11.16 -16.30
N TYR A 111 11.54 -10.25 -16.14
CA TYR A 111 11.85 -9.66 -14.83
C TYR A 111 12.17 -8.17 -14.89
N VAL A 112 11.43 -7.33 -14.16
CA VAL A 112 11.88 -5.96 -13.89
C VAL A 112 13.01 -5.98 -12.87
N LEU A 113 14.25 -5.97 -13.37
CA LEU A 113 15.44 -5.69 -12.58
C LEU A 113 15.67 -4.18 -12.59
N MET A 114 15.65 -3.54 -11.41
CA MET A 114 16.24 -2.20 -11.26
C MET A 114 17.76 -2.35 -11.46
N LYS A 115 18.23 -2.16 -12.69
CA LYS A 115 19.66 -1.92 -12.95
C LYS A 115 19.93 -0.45 -12.66
N PHE A 116 20.86 -0.17 -11.77
CA PHE A 116 21.52 1.13 -11.68
C PHE A 116 22.52 1.21 -12.83
N PRO A 117 22.33 2.07 -13.84
CA PRO A 117 23.31 2.18 -14.91
C PRO A 117 24.55 2.90 -14.38
N GLU A 118 25.69 2.19 -14.37
CA GLU A 118 26.99 2.84 -14.39
C GLU A 118 27.23 3.34 -15.83
N ASN A 119 27.19 4.66 -15.97
CA ASN A 119 27.71 5.42 -17.11
C ASN A 119 27.15 5.11 -18.50
N SER A 120 26.10 5.82 -18.91
CA SER A 120 26.00 6.44 -20.26
C SER A 120 24.70 7.25 -20.36
N PHE A 121 24.82 8.54 -20.67
CA PHE A 121 23.70 9.43 -20.98
C PHE A 121 23.35 9.31 -22.46
N THR A 122 22.07 9.07 -22.79
CA THR A 122 21.51 9.43 -24.08
C THR A 122 20.06 9.91 -23.90
N ASN A 123 19.82 11.20 -24.18
CA ASN A 123 18.46 11.75 -24.33
C ASN A 123 17.80 11.09 -25.55
N LEU A 124 17.14 9.97 -25.34
CA LEU A 124 16.38 9.27 -26.37
C LEU A 124 14.96 9.84 -26.41
N THR A 125 14.65 10.62 -27.44
CA THR A 125 13.27 10.93 -27.84
C THR A 125 12.59 9.67 -28.36
N LYS A 126 12.26 8.74 -27.45
CA LYS A 126 11.47 7.55 -27.77
C LYS A 126 10.01 7.95 -27.92
N THR A 127 9.46 7.76 -29.11
CA THR A 127 8.02 7.73 -29.32
C THR A 127 7.49 6.38 -28.86
N TYR A 128 6.47 6.39 -28.01
CA TYR A 128 5.80 5.17 -27.55
C TYR A 128 4.46 5.06 -28.27
N GLU A 129 4.21 3.92 -28.90
CA GLU A 129 2.90 3.61 -29.46
C GLU A 129 1.87 3.38 -28.35
N SER A 130 0.59 3.56 -28.68
CA SER A 130 -0.51 3.34 -27.74
C SER A 130 -0.57 1.87 -27.32
N ALA A 131 -0.40 1.61 -26.02
CA ALA A 131 -0.52 0.27 -25.44
C ALA A 131 -1.84 0.13 -24.69
N LYS A 132 -2.55 -0.99 -24.89
CA LYS A 132 -3.82 -1.28 -24.21
C LYS A 132 -3.65 -1.69 -22.73
N TYR A 133 -2.50 -2.27 -22.40
CA TYR A 133 -2.21 -2.78 -21.06
C TYR A 133 -0.76 -2.47 -20.68
N ALA A 134 -0.52 -2.15 -19.40
CA ALA A 134 0.81 -2.06 -18.82
C ALA A 134 0.98 -3.16 -17.78
N LEU A 135 1.99 -4.01 -17.95
CA LEU A 135 2.32 -5.03 -16.95
C LEU A 135 3.27 -4.41 -15.91
N VAL A 136 2.79 -4.26 -14.68
CA VAL A 136 3.61 -3.81 -13.56
C VAL A 136 3.80 -4.99 -12.61
N LEU A 137 5.02 -5.53 -12.58
CA LEU A 137 5.41 -6.58 -11.64
C LEU A 137 6.05 -5.94 -10.40
N ILE A 138 5.29 -5.83 -9.32
CA ILE A 138 5.85 -5.48 -8.01
C ILE A 138 6.17 -6.80 -7.32
N VAL A 139 7.45 -7.13 -7.20
CA VAL A 139 7.88 -8.35 -6.52
C VAL A 139 7.59 -8.21 -5.03
N ARG A 140 6.46 -8.78 -4.61
CA ARG A 140 6.15 -9.10 -3.22
C ARG A 140 5.62 -10.52 -3.16
N GLY A 141 6.48 -11.47 -3.53
CA GLY A 141 6.09 -12.86 -3.78
C GLY A 141 5.43 -13.00 -5.15
N ILE A 142 6.13 -13.67 -6.06
CA ILE A 142 5.93 -13.75 -7.52
C ILE A 142 4.52 -14.18 -7.95
N ASN A 143 4.07 -13.73 -9.14
CA ASN A 143 3.07 -14.48 -9.91
C ASN A 143 3.49 -14.64 -11.39
N VAL A 144 3.46 -15.89 -11.86
CA VAL A 144 3.68 -16.31 -13.26
C VAL A 144 2.48 -17.16 -13.65
N THR A 145 1.69 -16.68 -14.60
CA THR A 145 0.62 -17.47 -15.21
C THR A 145 0.75 -17.31 -16.71
N ASN A 146 1.52 -18.21 -17.32
CA ASN A 146 1.32 -18.74 -18.67
C ASN A 146 2.43 -19.78 -18.90
N GLY A 147 2.04 -21.05 -19.09
CA GLY A 147 2.98 -22.14 -19.44
C GLY A 147 3.30 -23.15 -18.34
N VAL A 148 2.67 -23.08 -17.17
CA VAL A 148 2.93 -24.02 -16.06
C VAL A 148 1.70 -24.89 -15.79
N TYR A 149 1.84 -26.20 -15.92
CA TYR A 149 0.78 -27.18 -15.61
C TYR A 149 0.53 -27.26 -14.10
N ILE A 150 -0.39 -26.43 -13.61
CA ILE A 150 -0.84 -26.41 -12.22
C ILE A 150 -2.25 -27.04 -12.19
N GLY A 151 -2.47 -27.97 -11.26
CA GLY A 151 -3.76 -28.67 -11.11
C GLY A 151 -4.10 -28.97 -9.66
N LEU A 152 -5.30 -29.50 -9.40
CA LEU A 152 -5.78 -29.78 -8.03
C LEU A 152 -4.88 -30.75 -7.24
N GLN A 153 -4.27 -31.71 -7.92
CA GLN A 153 -3.34 -32.66 -7.29
C GLN A 153 -1.89 -32.15 -7.27
N ARG A 154 -1.59 -31.11 -8.04
CA ARG A 154 -0.25 -30.52 -8.17
C ARG A 154 -0.35 -28.99 -8.13
N PRO A 155 -0.58 -28.40 -6.94
CA PRO A 155 -0.75 -26.95 -6.77
C PRO A 155 0.58 -26.18 -6.75
N TYR A 156 1.66 -26.79 -7.25
CA TYR A 156 3.00 -26.24 -7.23
C TYR A 156 3.73 -26.54 -8.53
N PHE A 157 4.77 -25.76 -8.81
CA PHE A 157 5.68 -26.00 -9.92
C PHE A 157 7.12 -25.82 -9.47
N THR A 158 8.04 -26.40 -10.22
CA THR A 158 9.45 -26.46 -9.83
C THR A 158 10.25 -25.46 -10.66
N VAL A 159 11.01 -24.59 -9.99
CA VAL A 159 11.96 -23.66 -10.63
C VAL A 159 13.33 -23.88 -9.97
N TYR A 160 14.33 -24.29 -10.75
CA TYR A 160 15.67 -24.65 -10.26
C TYR A 160 15.65 -25.63 -9.08
N GLY A 161 14.82 -26.68 -9.16
CA GLY A 161 14.69 -27.68 -8.09
C GLY A 161 13.92 -27.22 -6.85
N LYS A 162 13.41 -25.98 -6.81
CA LYS A 162 12.57 -25.48 -5.70
C LYS A 162 11.10 -25.50 -6.07
N GLU A 163 10.27 -26.05 -5.18
CA GLU A 163 8.81 -26.03 -5.33
C GLU A 163 8.25 -24.65 -4.97
N ILE A 164 7.47 -24.11 -5.88
CA ILE A 164 6.75 -22.85 -5.73
C ILE A 164 5.26 -23.19 -5.75
N VAL A 165 4.60 -22.97 -4.62
CA VAL A 165 3.15 -23.17 -4.49
C VAL A 165 2.42 -22.01 -5.16
N TYR A 166 1.49 -22.33 -6.04
CA TYR A 166 0.64 -21.36 -6.70
C TYR A 166 -0.62 -21.10 -5.85
N LEU A 167 -0.87 -19.83 -5.55
CA LEU A 167 -2.03 -19.40 -4.77
C LEU A 167 -2.84 -18.38 -5.55
N PHE A 168 -4.13 -18.66 -5.73
CA PHE A 168 -5.07 -17.67 -6.22
C PHE A 168 -5.27 -16.57 -5.17
N ASN A 169 -5.51 -15.34 -5.63
CA ASN A 169 -5.87 -14.25 -4.74
C ASN A 169 -7.24 -14.53 -4.09
N PRO A 170 -7.31 -14.74 -2.76
CA PRO A 170 -8.56 -15.09 -2.07
C PRO A 170 -9.65 -14.02 -2.22
N LEU A 171 -9.26 -12.74 -2.33
CA LEU A 171 -10.20 -11.63 -2.53
C LEU A 171 -10.85 -11.64 -3.91
N HIS A 172 -10.14 -12.15 -4.92
CA HIS A 172 -10.71 -12.33 -6.26
C HIS A 172 -11.66 -13.52 -6.30
N LEU A 173 -11.28 -14.64 -5.65
CA LEU A 173 -12.18 -15.79 -5.49
C LEU A 173 -13.49 -15.35 -4.82
N LEU A 174 -13.41 -14.58 -3.74
CA LEU A 174 -14.58 -14.07 -3.03
C LEU A 174 -15.53 -13.26 -3.93
N LYS A 175 -14.99 -12.38 -4.79
CA LYS A 175 -15.79 -11.62 -5.76
C LYS A 175 -16.52 -12.55 -6.71
N SER A 176 -15.83 -13.53 -7.27
CA SER A 176 -16.40 -14.51 -8.20
C SER A 176 -17.47 -15.37 -7.52
N THR A 177 -17.20 -15.85 -6.29
CA THR A 177 -18.16 -16.62 -5.49
C THR A 177 -19.44 -15.83 -5.24
N ARG A 178 -19.33 -14.55 -4.83
CA ARG A 178 -20.50 -13.68 -4.66
C ARG A 178 -21.33 -13.61 -5.93
N VAL A 179 -20.72 -13.25 -7.06
CA VAL A 179 -21.42 -13.08 -8.34
C VAL A 179 -22.19 -14.34 -8.70
N MET A 180 -21.61 -15.50 -8.42
CA MET A 180 -22.25 -16.77 -8.71
C MET A 180 -23.40 -17.11 -7.78
N PHE A 181 -23.28 -16.82 -6.48
CA PHE A 181 -24.37 -17.02 -5.53
C PHE A 181 -25.59 -16.19 -5.93
N PHE A 182 -25.40 -14.98 -6.46
CA PHE A 182 -26.51 -14.19 -7.02
C PHE A 182 -27.10 -14.81 -8.29
N LYS A 183 -26.27 -15.29 -9.22
CA LYS A 183 -26.76 -15.97 -10.45
C LYS A 183 -27.57 -17.22 -10.14
N LEU A 184 -27.23 -17.93 -9.06
CA LEU A 184 -27.89 -19.17 -8.66
C LEU A 184 -29.10 -18.94 -7.74
N ASN A 185 -29.59 -17.70 -7.61
CA ASN A 185 -30.73 -17.32 -6.77
C ASN A 185 -30.62 -17.88 -5.34
N PHE A 186 -29.44 -17.77 -4.75
CA PHE A 186 -29.27 -18.08 -3.33
C PHE A 186 -30.27 -17.25 -2.49
N LYS A 187 -30.72 -17.77 -1.35
CA LYS A 187 -31.76 -17.16 -0.47
C LYS A 187 -31.48 -15.72 0.02
N ILE A 188 -30.36 -15.12 -0.39
CA ILE A 188 -29.92 -13.74 -0.09
C ILE A 188 -30.92 -12.71 -0.62
N THR A 189 -31.41 -12.86 -1.86
CA THR A 189 -32.35 -11.89 -2.46
C THR A 189 -33.68 -11.84 -1.71
N GLN A 190 -34.25 -13.02 -1.42
CA GLN A 190 -35.50 -13.13 -0.65
C GLN A 190 -35.32 -12.57 0.77
N SER A 191 -34.20 -12.94 1.41
CA SER A 191 -33.81 -12.44 2.73
C SER A 191 -33.72 -10.92 2.79
N TYR A 192 -33.09 -10.30 1.79
CA TYR A 192 -33.00 -8.84 1.69
C TYR A 192 -34.37 -8.18 1.55
N ASN A 193 -35.23 -8.68 0.66
CA ASN A 193 -36.55 -8.10 0.39
C ASN A 193 -37.46 -8.10 1.62
N VAL A 194 -37.30 -9.09 2.51
CA VAL A 194 -38.00 -9.12 3.80
C VAL A 194 -37.37 -8.13 4.78
N ASP A 195 -36.04 -8.15 4.90
CA ASP A 195 -35.29 -7.28 5.83
C ASP A 195 -35.46 -5.79 5.54
N SER A 196 -35.50 -5.41 4.26
CA SER A 196 -35.52 -4.01 3.82
C SER A 196 -36.82 -3.29 4.15
N LYS A 197 -37.88 -4.05 4.47
CA LYS A 197 -39.20 -3.50 4.85
C LYS A 197 -39.34 -3.27 6.35
N ILE A 198 -38.40 -3.77 7.16
CA ILE A 198 -38.43 -3.68 8.62
C ILE A 198 -37.66 -2.42 9.03
N TYR A 199 -38.24 -1.63 9.95
CA TYR A 199 -37.59 -0.42 10.48
C TYR A 199 -36.27 -0.75 11.19
N LEU A 200 -36.30 -1.75 12.09
CA LEU A 200 -35.11 -2.31 12.72
C LEU A 200 -34.59 -3.50 11.92
N ARG A 201 -33.71 -3.21 10.98
CA ARG A 201 -33.11 -4.21 10.09
C ARG A 201 -32.18 -5.16 10.85
N LEU A 202 -32.37 -6.46 10.66
CA LEU A 202 -31.48 -7.49 11.21
C LEU A 202 -30.17 -7.59 10.41
N ARG A 203 -30.20 -7.16 9.13
CA ARG A 203 -29.05 -7.25 8.21
C ARG A 203 -28.72 -5.88 7.59
N PRO A 204 -28.36 -4.87 8.40
CA PRO A 204 -28.11 -3.51 7.91
C PRO A 204 -26.94 -3.43 6.91
N LYS A 205 -25.97 -4.35 7.01
CA LYS A 205 -24.83 -4.44 6.07
C LYS A 205 -25.24 -4.88 4.67
N LEU A 206 -26.36 -5.56 4.52
CA LEU A 206 -26.87 -6.00 3.22
C LEU A 206 -27.76 -4.90 2.62
N ILE A 207 -27.17 -3.99 1.84
CA ILE A 207 -27.92 -2.94 1.11
C ILE A 207 -28.29 -3.36 -0.32
N TYR A 208 -29.19 -2.61 -0.95
CA TYR A 208 -29.67 -2.82 -2.34
C TYR A 208 -28.56 -3.12 -3.35
N VAL A 209 -27.43 -2.41 -3.23
CA VAL A 209 -26.25 -2.55 -4.10
C VAL A 209 -25.65 -3.97 -4.07
N HIS A 210 -25.86 -4.72 -2.99
CA HIS A 210 -25.42 -6.11 -2.93
C HIS A 210 -26.28 -7.04 -3.80
N ILE A 211 -27.58 -6.73 -3.93
CA ILE A 211 -28.54 -7.54 -4.70
C ILE A 211 -28.47 -7.18 -6.18
N ASN A 212 -28.48 -5.88 -6.49
CA ASN A 212 -28.39 -5.38 -7.86
C ASN A 212 -26.97 -4.84 -8.13
N LEU A 213 -26.09 -5.73 -8.57
CA LEU A 213 -24.67 -5.41 -8.79
C LEU A 213 -24.44 -4.77 -10.17
N GLY A 214 -24.11 -3.47 -10.16
CA GLY A 214 -23.56 -2.78 -11.33
C GLY A 214 -22.16 -3.25 -11.71
N SER A 215 -21.66 -2.80 -12.87
CA SER A 215 -20.35 -3.20 -13.41
C SER A 215 -19.19 -2.86 -12.47
N PHE A 216 -19.21 -1.67 -11.85
CA PHE A 216 -18.18 -1.22 -10.92
C PHE A 216 -18.29 -1.91 -9.55
N GLU A 217 -19.52 -2.16 -9.09
CA GLU A 217 -19.81 -2.81 -7.82
C GLU A 217 -19.39 -4.28 -7.81
N LYS A 218 -19.42 -4.94 -8.98
CA LYS A 218 -18.86 -6.29 -9.17
C LYS A 218 -17.37 -6.35 -8.81
N MET A 219 -16.62 -5.27 -9.04
CA MET A 219 -15.18 -5.21 -8.76
C MET A 219 -14.85 -4.91 -7.29
N ARG A 220 -15.79 -4.38 -6.50
CA ARG A 220 -15.56 -4.00 -5.11
C ARG A 220 -15.54 -5.22 -4.19
N VAL A 221 -14.33 -5.61 -3.75
CA VAL A 221 -14.08 -6.73 -2.82
C VAL A 221 -14.82 -6.53 -1.49
N TYR A 222 -14.83 -5.30 -0.97
CA TYR A 222 -15.48 -4.98 0.31
C TYR A 222 -16.97 -5.36 0.31
N LEU A 223 -17.69 -5.06 -0.78
CA LEU A 223 -19.09 -5.45 -0.92
C LEU A 223 -19.26 -6.97 -0.95
N ALA A 224 -18.27 -7.72 -1.46
CA ALA A 224 -18.29 -9.17 -1.38
C ALA A 224 -18.09 -9.68 0.05
N ALA A 225 -17.14 -9.12 0.78
CA ALA A 225 -16.91 -9.47 2.18
C ALA A 225 -18.13 -9.21 3.08
N LEU A 226 -18.88 -8.12 2.84
CA LEU A 226 -20.10 -7.82 3.60
C LEU A 226 -21.18 -8.90 3.44
N VAL A 227 -21.39 -9.41 2.22
CA VAL A 227 -22.39 -10.45 1.93
C VAL A 227 -22.09 -11.74 2.70
N PHE A 228 -20.82 -12.12 2.79
CA PHE A 228 -20.38 -13.32 3.49
C PHE A 228 -20.10 -13.09 4.98
N SER A 229 -20.39 -11.92 5.53
CA SER A 229 -20.07 -11.63 6.93
C SER A 229 -20.91 -12.43 7.91
N GLN A 230 -20.32 -12.76 9.07
CA GLN A 230 -21.01 -13.47 10.15
C GLN A 230 -22.34 -12.82 10.55
N SER A 231 -22.41 -11.48 10.63
CA SER A 231 -23.65 -10.75 10.95
C SER A 231 -24.77 -10.98 9.93
N VAL A 232 -24.43 -11.12 8.64
CA VAL A 232 -25.42 -11.43 7.59
C VAL A 232 -25.84 -12.91 7.69
N ALA A 233 -24.89 -13.81 7.96
CA ALA A 233 -25.16 -15.23 8.18
C ALA A 233 -26.16 -15.45 9.34
N THR A 234 -25.92 -14.80 10.47
CA THR A 234 -26.81 -14.85 11.65
C THR A 234 -28.18 -14.30 11.34
N GLY A 235 -28.27 -13.13 10.70
CA GLY A 235 -29.56 -12.53 10.32
C GLY A 235 -30.32 -13.30 9.24
N MET A 236 -29.65 -14.14 8.45
CA MET A 236 -30.30 -15.04 7.49
C MET A 236 -30.70 -16.39 8.10
N ASN A 237 -30.32 -16.65 9.34
CA ASN A 237 -30.37 -17.98 9.96
C ASN A 237 -29.72 -19.08 9.10
N THR A 238 -28.84 -18.70 8.17
CA THR A 238 -28.05 -19.61 7.32
C THR A 238 -26.68 -19.85 7.93
N HIS A 239 -26.65 -19.96 9.27
CA HIS A 239 -25.47 -19.98 10.13
C HIS A 239 -24.35 -20.91 9.63
N LEU A 240 -24.66 -21.91 8.81
CA LEU A 240 -23.69 -22.89 8.36
C LEU A 240 -22.87 -22.48 7.14
N GLU A 241 -23.35 -21.74 6.15
CA GLU A 241 -22.61 -21.60 4.87
C GLU A 241 -21.88 -20.26 4.72
N LEU A 242 -22.54 -19.16 5.09
CA LEU A 242 -21.95 -17.82 5.01
C LEU A 242 -20.90 -17.60 6.11
N ASP A 243 -21.16 -18.08 7.34
CA ASP A 243 -20.19 -18.02 8.44
C ASP A 243 -18.91 -18.82 8.14
N LYS A 244 -19.07 -19.98 7.48
CA LYS A 244 -17.92 -20.79 7.04
C LYS A 244 -17.03 -20.05 6.04
N MET A 245 -17.64 -19.30 5.13
CA MET A 245 -16.93 -18.42 4.20
C MET A 245 -16.25 -17.23 4.91
N ASP A 246 -16.91 -16.57 5.89
CA ASP A 246 -16.30 -15.49 6.69
C ASP A 246 -15.01 -15.97 7.36
N ARG A 247 -15.07 -17.13 8.02
CA ARG A 247 -13.91 -17.74 8.69
C ARG A 247 -12.80 -18.12 7.71
N LEU A 248 -13.17 -18.63 6.53
CA LEU A 248 -12.19 -18.94 5.47
C LEU A 248 -11.44 -17.68 5.03
N LEU A 249 -12.15 -16.57 4.86
CA LEU A 249 -11.55 -15.28 4.53
C LEU A 249 -10.67 -14.74 5.66
N ASP A 250 -11.11 -14.88 6.91
CA ASP A 250 -10.30 -14.47 8.07
C ASP A 250 -8.96 -15.25 8.10
N ILE A 251 -8.94 -16.53 7.74
CA ILE A 251 -7.71 -17.33 7.63
C ILE A 251 -6.80 -16.77 6.54
N PHE A 252 -7.34 -16.59 5.32
CA PHE A 252 -6.56 -16.14 4.15
C PHE A 252 -6.11 -14.68 4.23
N ASN A 253 -6.83 -13.85 4.98
CA ASN A 253 -6.54 -12.43 5.19
C ASN A 253 -6.06 -12.16 6.63
N SER A 254 -5.35 -13.12 7.21
CA SER A 254 -4.87 -13.05 8.58
C SER A 254 -3.76 -12.01 8.75
N CYS A 255 -3.70 -11.36 9.92
CA CYS A 255 -2.74 -10.30 10.21
C CYS A 255 -2.32 -10.29 11.69
N LYS A 256 -1.15 -9.70 11.97
CA LYS A 256 -0.62 -9.51 13.33
C LYS A 256 -1.24 -8.28 14.00
N VAL A 257 -2.57 -8.24 14.09
CA VAL A 257 -3.28 -7.15 14.78
C VAL A 257 -3.70 -7.62 16.17
N PRO A 258 -3.44 -6.83 17.25
CA PRO A 258 -3.92 -7.13 18.60
C PRO A 258 -5.44 -7.32 18.62
N ASN A 259 -5.94 -8.19 19.50
CA ASN A 259 -7.39 -8.45 19.68
C ASN A 259 -8.14 -8.92 18.41
N SER A 260 -7.41 -9.44 17.41
CA SER A 260 -8.03 -10.04 16.24
C SER A 260 -8.76 -11.35 16.57
N LYS A 261 -9.84 -11.62 15.81
CA LYS A 261 -10.57 -12.89 15.84
C LYS A 261 -9.61 -14.09 15.76
N SER A 262 -9.98 -15.21 16.38
CA SER A 262 -9.15 -16.43 16.42
C SER A 262 -8.70 -16.90 15.03
N TYR A 263 -9.58 -16.88 14.02
CA TYR A 263 -9.26 -17.23 12.63
C TYR A 263 -8.42 -16.17 11.89
N ARG A 264 -8.44 -14.91 12.33
CA ARG A 264 -7.74 -13.77 11.70
C ARG A 264 -6.30 -13.57 12.19
N ARG A 265 -5.89 -14.27 13.25
CA ARG A 265 -4.47 -14.30 13.68
C ARG A 265 -3.60 -15.00 12.62
N PRO A 266 -2.28 -14.77 12.56
CA PRO A 266 -1.40 -15.43 11.58
C PRO A 266 -1.55 -16.95 11.56
N PHE A 267 -1.49 -17.56 10.38
CA PHE A 267 -1.60 -19.00 10.22
C PHE A 267 -0.45 -19.74 10.93
N LYS A 268 -0.82 -20.61 11.88
CA LYS A 268 0.11 -21.41 12.70
C LYS A 268 -0.15 -22.92 12.60
N ASN A 269 -0.81 -23.36 11.53
CA ASN A 269 -1.13 -24.78 11.30
C ASN A 269 -1.81 -25.48 12.51
N THR A 270 -2.75 -24.79 13.17
CA THR A 270 -3.48 -25.33 14.33
C THR A 270 -4.62 -26.24 13.87
N SER A 271 -4.94 -27.30 14.64
CA SER A 271 -6.00 -28.28 14.33
C SER A 271 -7.31 -27.63 13.88
N MET A 272 -7.84 -26.69 14.67
CA MET A 272 -9.06 -25.93 14.38
C MET A 272 -9.08 -25.28 12.98
N ARG A 273 -7.93 -24.80 12.48
CA ARG A 273 -7.85 -24.16 11.16
C ARG A 273 -7.71 -25.18 10.04
N ILE A 274 -6.94 -26.25 10.28
CA ILE A 274 -6.79 -27.35 9.33
C ILE A 274 -8.15 -28.03 9.13
N GLU A 275 -8.88 -28.29 10.21
CA GLU A 275 -10.24 -28.84 10.18
C GLU A 275 -11.19 -27.92 9.40
N HIS A 276 -11.14 -26.60 9.66
CA HIS A 276 -11.95 -25.64 8.91
C HIS A 276 -11.59 -25.63 7.41
N LEU A 277 -10.30 -25.68 7.06
CA LEU A 277 -9.86 -25.76 5.66
C LEU A 277 -10.30 -27.06 4.98
N SER A 278 -10.20 -28.20 5.68
CA SER A 278 -10.65 -29.50 5.19
C SER A 278 -12.17 -29.53 4.98
N MET A 279 -12.92 -28.98 5.95
CA MET A 279 -14.36 -28.78 5.84
C MET A 279 -14.70 -27.92 4.63
N MET A 280 -14.02 -26.78 4.44
CA MET A 280 -14.25 -25.90 3.30
C MET A 280 -13.88 -26.55 1.97
N LEU A 281 -12.81 -27.34 1.91
CA LEU A 281 -12.45 -28.10 0.71
C LEU A 281 -13.54 -29.10 0.36
N SER A 282 -14.07 -29.82 1.35
CA SER A 282 -15.17 -30.77 1.15
C SER A 282 -16.46 -30.07 0.68
N PHE A 283 -16.77 -28.91 1.27
CA PHE A 283 -17.92 -28.09 0.89
C PHE A 283 -17.77 -27.59 -0.55
N LEU A 284 -16.61 -27.03 -0.90
CA LEU A 284 -16.36 -26.48 -2.23
C LEU A 284 -16.33 -27.54 -3.34
N LYS A 285 -15.99 -28.80 -3.01
CA LYS A 285 -16.06 -29.93 -3.95
C LYS A 285 -17.47 -30.43 -4.23
N LYS A 286 -18.46 -30.09 -3.40
CA LYS A 286 -19.83 -30.61 -3.47
C LYS A 286 -20.84 -29.51 -3.19
N ILE A 287 -20.73 -28.40 -3.93
CA ILE A 287 -21.60 -27.26 -3.64
C ILE A 287 -22.98 -27.55 -4.18
N LYS A 288 -23.94 -27.61 -3.27
CA LYS A 288 -25.35 -27.77 -3.60
C LYS A 288 -26.09 -26.47 -3.31
N VAL A 289 -26.84 -25.98 -4.29
CA VAL A 289 -27.76 -24.83 -4.12
C VAL A 289 -29.18 -25.36 -4.25
N ASN A 290 -30.00 -25.17 -3.22
CA ASN A 290 -31.39 -25.65 -3.17
C ASN A 290 -31.53 -27.16 -3.51
N GLY A 291 -30.57 -27.98 -3.08
CA GLY A 291 -30.55 -29.44 -3.33
C GLY A 291 -29.93 -29.85 -4.67
N THR A 292 -29.72 -28.92 -5.60
CA THR A 292 -29.07 -29.20 -6.90
C THR A 292 -27.55 -29.03 -6.80
N ASP A 293 -26.79 -30.00 -7.32
CA ASP A 293 -25.33 -29.88 -7.44
C ASP A 293 -25.00 -28.85 -8.52
N VAL A 294 -24.27 -27.81 -8.13
CA VAL A 294 -23.85 -26.72 -9.01
C VAL A 294 -22.34 -26.65 -9.16
N THR A 295 -21.61 -27.69 -8.74
CA THR A 295 -20.14 -27.72 -8.76
C THR A 295 -19.61 -27.50 -10.17
N SER A 296 -20.21 -28.12 -11.20
CA SER A 296 -19.81 -27.92 -12.60
C SER A 296 -20.03 -26.50 -13.12
N ARG A 297 -20.93 -25.73 -12.49
CA ARG A 297 -21.22 -24.32 -12.83
C ARG A 297 -20.26 -23.36 -12.13
N MET A 298 -19.37 -23.86 -11.26
CA MET A 298 -18.38 -23.06 -10.57
C MET A 298 -17.13 -22.83 -11.42
N ASN A 299 -17.02 -21.64 -11.99
CA ASN A 299 -15.90 -21.30 -12.88
C ASN A 299 -14.50 -21.44 -12.23
N PHE A 300 -14.40 -21.46 -10.90
CA PHE A 300 -13.11 -21.61 -10.19
C PHE A 300 -12.82 -23.05 -9.72
N THR A 301 -13.74 -24.00 -9.88
CA THR A 301 -13.49 -25.42 -9.53
C THR A 301 -12.96 -26.22 -10.71
N ASN A 302 -13.13 -25.73 -11.94
CA ASN A 302 -12.83 -26.48 -13.16
C ASN A 302 -11.43 -26.23 -13.76
N GLY A 303 -10.60 -25.39 -13.11
CA GLY A 303 -9.25 -25.07 -13.58
C GLY A 303 -9.24 -24.05 -14.70
#